data_AF-A0A2N1M0N2-F1
#
_entry.id   AF-A0A2N1M0N2-F1
#
_cell.length_a   1.000
_cell.length_b   1.000
_cell.length_c   1.000
_cell.angle_alpha   90.00
_cell.angle_beta   90.00
_cell.angle_gamma   90.00
#
_symmetry.space_group_name_H-M   'P 1'
#
loop_
_entity.id
_entity.type
_entity.pdbx_description
1 polymer ?
#
loop_
_entity_poly.entity_id
_entity_poly.type
_entity_poly.pdbx_seq_one_letter_code
_entity_poly.pdbx_strand_id
1 'polypeptide(L)'
;KYYTHYDIQRARDLGLEVKLINESPNALIYDEKKCMTGENLFSKWYNTLIKIKREGGYAGKASKELLVSLWGVLCEQRNNRFYGPHPRIKPFLLSLVRKTISETVKKFSDKVKRIHTDGFIISGNDDINPEYIRNNGLEIKKKGKCIVKNCNNIKWTNNE
;
A
#
# COMPACT_ATOMS: atom_id res chain seq x y z
N LYS A 1 9.49 -0.10 19.56
CA LYS A 1 8.79 0.29 18.30
C LYS A 1 7.35 -0.22 18.38
N TYR A 2 6.37 0.52 17.87
CA TYR A 2 4.95 0.13 17.89
C TYR A 2 4.54 -0.44 16.52
N TYR A 3 3.68 -1.45 16.52
CA TYR A 3 3.20 -2.15 15.32
C TYR A 3 1.68 -2.17 15.29
N THR A 4 1.08 -2.13 14.09
CA THR A 4 -0.37 -2.31 13.97
C THR A 4 -0.74 -3.80 14.01
N HIS A 5 -2.03 -4.10 14.14
CA HIS A 5 -2.51 -5.47 14.06
C HIS A 5 -2.24 -6.11 12.69
N TYR A 6 -2.19 -5.33 11.59
CA TYR A 6 -1.82 -5.85 10.27
C TYR A 6 -0.37 -6.31 10.21
N ASP A 7 0.57 -5.53 10.75
CA ASP A 7 1.98 -5.92 10.80
C ASP A 7 2.17 -7.19 11.66
N ILE A 8 1.50 -7.25 12.82
CA ILE A 8 1.55 -8.42 13.73
C ILE A 8 0.95 -9.66 13.08
N GLN A 9 -0.23 -9.54 12.46
CA GLN A 9 -0.87 -10.65 11.77
C GLN A 9 0.04 -11.18 10.67
N ARG A 10 0.59 -10.29 9.84
CA ARG A 10 1.47 -10.70 8.75
C ARG A 10 2.74 -11.40 9.23
N ALA A 11 3.33 -10.94 10.34
CA ALA A 11 4.48 -11.59 10.94
C ALA A 11 4.16 -13.03 11.37
N ARG A 12 3.00 -13.26 11.98
CA ARG A 12 2.53 -14.61 12.35
C ARG A 12 2.29 -15.49 11.13
N ASP A 13 1.69 -14.96 10.06
CA ASP A 13 1.46 -15.70 8.80
C ASP A 13 2.75 -16.11 8.07
N LEU A 14 3.86 -15.46 8.41
CA LEU A 14 5.21 -15.77 7.94
C LEU A 14 5.97 -16.70 8.90
N GLY A 15 5.34 -17.14 9.99
CA GLY A 15 5.97 -18.01 11.00
C GLY A 15 6.96 -17.27 11.92
N LEU A 16 6.92 -15.94 11.98
CA LEU A 16 7.78 -15.17 12.87
C LEU A 16 7.24 -15.20 14.30
N GLU A 17 8.15 -15.32 15.25
CA GLU A 17 7.84 -15.23 16.67
C GLU A 17 7.44 -13.77 17.03
N VAL A 18 6.30 -13.60 17.70
CA VAL A 18 5.82 -12.30 18.18
C VAL A 18 5.67 -12.33 19.69
N LYS A 19 6.53 -11.58 20.39
CA LYS A 19 6.46 -11.38 21.86
C LYS A 19 5.90 -10.00 22.17
N LEU A 20 4.91 -9.94 23.06
CA LEU A 20 4.39 -8.68 23.58
C LEU A 20 5.23 -8.22 24.77
N ILE A 21 5.49 -6.91 24.84
CA ILE A 21 6.16 -6.30 25.99
C ILE A 21 5.15 -6.19 27.12
N ASN A 22 5.53 -6.63 28.32
CA ASN A 22 4.66 -6.63 29.51
C ASN A 22 4.81 -5.33 30.33
N GLU A 23 4.65 -4.19 29.67
CA GLU A 23 4.70 -2.86 30.29
C GLU A 23 3.37 -2.14 30.07
N SER A 24 2.74 -1.59 31.10
CA SER A 24 1.47 -0.88 30.95
C SER A 24 1.70 0.63 30.80
N PRO A 25 1.12 1.30 29.80
CA PRO A 25 0.32 0.77 28.69
C PRO A 25 1.19 0.25 27.51
N ASN A 26 0.90 -0.95 26.99
CA ASN A 26 1.63 -1.54 25.84
C ASN A 26 0.88 -1.48 24.50
N ALA A 27 -0.41 -1.13 24.51
CA ALA A 27 -1.25 -1.14 23.32
C ALA A 27 -2.23 0.03 23.29
N LEU A 28 -2.50 0.52 22.08
CA LEU A 28 -3.65 1.38 21.80
C LEU A 28 -4.75 0.50 21.21
N ILE A 29 -5.83 0.33 21.97
CA ILE A 29 -6.99 -0.45 21.56
C ILE A 29 -8.08 0.52 21.12
N TYR A 30 -8.64 0.28 19.94
CA TYR A 30 -9.68 1.09 19.34
C TYR A 30 -11.00 0.32 19.42
N ASP A 31 -11.99 0.89 20.09
CA ASP A 31 -13.34 0.33 20.17
C ASP A 31 -14.02 0.47 18.81
N GLU A 32 -14.40 -0.66 18.21
CA GLU A 32 -15.05 -0.72 16.90
C GLU A 32 -16.32 0.14 16.85
N LYS A 33 -17.09 0.20 17.95
CA LYS A 33 -18.33 1.00 18.04
C LYS A 33 -18.06 2.50 17.97
N LYS A 34 -16.82 2.93 18.22
CA LYS A 34 -16.38 4.33 18.19
C LYS A 34 -15.51 4.63 16.97
N CYS A 35 -15.32 3.66 16.07
CA CYS A 35 -14.51 3.80 14.88
C CYS A 35 -15.39 3.93 13.63
N MET A 36 -14.85 4.61 12.62
CA MET A 36 -15.36 4.56 11.25
C MET A 36 -14.35 3.85 10.37
N THR A 37 -14.82 3.08 9.40
CA THR A 37 -13.95 2.44 8.41
C THR A 37 -13.39 3.49 7.44
N GLY A 38 -12.24 3.19 6.83
CA GLY A 38 -11.69 4.03 5.76
C GLY A 38 -12.64 4.13 4.56
N GLU A 39 -13.43 3.08 4.30
CA GLU A 39 -14.47 3.11 3.27
C GLU A 39 -15.55 4.15 3.58
N ASN A 40 -16.04 4.19 4.83
CA ASN A 40 -17.03 5.18 5.24
C ASN A 40 -16.48 6.62 5.15
N LEU A 41 -15.19 6.81 5.44
CA LEU A 41 -14.55 8.12 5.40
C LEU A 41 -14.26 8.60 3.97
N PHE A 42 -13.77 7.71 3.09
CA PHE A 42 -13.12 8.13 1.84
C PHE A 42 -13.76 7.59 0.56
N SER A 43 -14.64 6.58 0.62
CA SER A 43 -15.14 5.90 -0.60
C SER A 43 -15.85 6.84 -1.56
N LYS A 44 -16.78 7.67 -1.08
CA LYS A 44 -17.53 8.62 -1.92
C LYS A 44 -16.59 9.59 -2.64
N TRP A 45 -15.66 10.18 -1.89
CA TRP A 45 -14.68 11.11 -2.43
C TRP A 45 -13.75 10.44 -3.45
N TYR A 46 -13.20 9.28 -3.09
CA TYR A 46 -12.32 8.50 -3.95
C TYR A 46 -13.01 8.08 -5.25
N ASN A 47 -14.23 7.53 -5.15
CA ASN A 47 -15.01 7.03 -6.29
C ASN A 47 -15.39 8.15 -7.25
N THR A 48 -15.64 9.36 -6.76
CA THR A 48 -15.88 10.53 -7.61
C THR A 48 -14.60 10.94 -8.33
N LEU A 49 -13.50 11.16 -7.61
CA LEU A 49 -12.26 11.66 -8.20
C LEU A 49 -11.59 10.65 -9.13
N ILE A 50 -11.70 9.34 -8.85
CA ILE A 50 -11.11 8.31 -9.71
C ILE A 50 -11.78 8.25 -11.08
N LYS A 51 -13.08 8.54 -11.16
CA LYS A 51 -13.80 8.62 -12.44
C LYS A 51 -13.27 9.77 -13.30
N ILE A 52 -13.18 10.97 -12.72
CA ILE A 52 -12.64 12.16 -13.41
C ILE A 52 -11.17 11.95 -13.79
N LYS A 53 -10.37 11.38 -12.89
CA LYS A 53 -8.96 11.04 -13.18
C LYS A 53 -8.83 10.17 -14.43
N ARG A 54 -9.74 9.21 -14.62
CA ARG A 54 -9.72 8.26 -15.76
C ARG A 54 -10.13 8.91 -17.08
N GLU A 55 -10.92 9.97 -17.06
CA GLU A 55 -11.26 10.76 -18.27
C GLU A 55 -10.03 11.50 -18.83
N GLY A 56 -9.04 11.81 -17.97
CA GLY A 56 -7.82 12.47 -18.38
C GLY A 56 -7.96 13.99 -18.56
N GLY A 57 -7.11 14.59 -19.38
CA GLY A 57 -7.09 16.05 -19.59
C GLY A 57 -6.72 16.86 -18.33
N TYR A 58 -7.11 18.14 -18.32
CA TYR A 58 -6.84 19.05 -17.20
C TYR A 58 -7.60 18.64 -15.93
N ALA A 59 -8.87 18.27 -16.06
CA ALA A 59 -9.70 17.80 -14.95
C ALA A 59 -9.15 16.52 -14.32
N GLY A 60 -8.66 15.58 -15.14
CA GLY A 60 -8.05 14.35 -14.64
C GLY A 60 -6.73 14.60 -13.89
N LYS A 61 -5.91 15.56 -14.36
CA LYS A 61 -4.71 16.00 -13.64
C LYS A 61 -5.08 16.64 -12.29
N ALA A 62 -6.03 17.57 -12.26
CA ALA A 62 -6.49 18.20 -11.02
C ALA A 62 -7.06 17.17 -10.02
N SER A 63 -7.84 16.20 -10.51
CA SER A 63 -8.39 15.12 -9.69
C SER A 63 -7.30 14.22 -9.10
N LYS A 64 -6.21 13.97 -9.85
CA LYS A 64 -5.04 13.27 -9.32
C LYS A 64 -4.38 14.05 -8.18
N GLU A 65 -4.20 15.36 -8.32
CA GLU A 65 -3.61 16.19 -7.27
C GLU A 65 -4.47 16.20 -6.01
N LEU A 66 -5.80 16.27 -6.15
CA LEU A 66 -6.73 16.13 -5.03
C LEU A 66 -6.61 14.75 -4.36
N LEU A 67 -6.55 13.67 -5.15
CA LEU A 67 -6.34 12.31 -4.63
C LEU A 67 -5.05 12.20 -3.79
N VAL A 68 -3.97 12.85 -4.24
CA VAL A 68 -2.67 12.85 -3.57
C VAL A 68 -2.65 13.80 -2.36
N SER A 69 -3.39 14.91 -2.39
CA SER A 69 -3.41 15.88 -1.29
C SER A 69 -4.00 15.33 0.00
N LEU A 70 -5.01 14.43 -0.09
CA LEU A 70 -5.54 13.72 1.08
C LEU A 70 -4.43 12.97 1.82
N TRP A 71 -3.57 12.26 1.08
CA TRP A 71 -2.42 11.59 1.68
C TRP A 71 -1.48 12.58 2.37
N GLY A 72 -1.22 13.73 1.74
CA GLY A 72 -0.43 14.81 2.32
C GLY A 72 -0.97 15.29 3.66
N VAL A 73 -2.28 15.52 3.76
CA VAL A 73 -2.95 15.95 4.99
C VAL A 73 -2.91 14.86 6.07
N LEU A 74 -3.21 13.61 5.72
CA LEU A 74 -3.16 12.49 6.67
C LEU A 74 -1.74 12.17 7.17
N CYS A 75 -0.73 12.60 6.42
CA CYS A 75 0.67 12.34 6.68
C CYS A 75 1.44 13.54 7.20
N GLU A 76 0.78 14.68 7.39
CA GLU A 76 1.42 15.91 7.83
C GLU A 76 2.15 15.65 9.15
N GLN A 77 3.41 16.08 9.21
CA GLN A 77 4.23 15.97 10.41
C GLN A 77 4.81 17.33 10.73
N ARG A 78 4.69 17.73 12.00
CA ARG A 78 5.30 18.93 12.56
C ARG A 78 6.09 18.52 13.80
N ASN A 79 7.35 18.93 13.89
CA ASN A 79 8.24 18.60 15.02
C ASN A 79 8.24 17.09 15.35
N ASN A 80 8.38 16.23 14.33
CA ASN A 80 8.34 14.77 14.43
C ASN A 80 7.05 14.17 15.01
N ARG A 81 5.96 14.93 15.05
CA ARG A 81 4.63 14.46 15.47
C ARG A 81 3.65 14.52 14.30
N PHE A 82 2.82 13.50 14.17
CA PHE A 82 1.72 13.50 13.21
C PHE A 82 0.74 14.62 13.58
N TYR A 83 0.41 15.45 12.59
CA TYR A 83 -0.44 16.62 12.71
C TYR A 83 -1.66 16.46 11.79
N GLY A 84 -2.70 17.27 12.03
CA GLY A 84 -3.90 17.28 11.21
C GLY A 84 -5.01 16.35 11.69
N PRO A 85 -6.11 16.24 10.92
CA PRO A 85 -7.23 15.38 11.27
C PRO A 85 -6.83 13.89 11.16
N HIS A 86 -7.03 13.14 12.24
CA HIS A 86 -6.76 11.69 12.32
C HIS A 86 -5.29 11.26 12.14
N PRO A 87 -4.33 11.79 12.92
CA PRO A 87 -2.90 11.50 12.80
C PRO A 87 -2.55 10.01 12.97
N ARG A 88 -3.46 9.24 13.58
CA ARG A 88 -3.29 7.82 13.87
C ARG A 88 -3.69 6.90 12.71
N ILE A 89 -4.30 7.41 11.64
CA ILE A 89 -4.76 6.56 10.52
C ILE A 89 -3.61 6.09 9.62
N LYS A 90 -2.56 6.91 9.48
CA LYS A 90 -1.42 6.65 8.58
C LYS A 90 -0.74 5.29 8.84
N PRO A 91 -0.39 4.91 10.09
CA PRO A 91 0.16 3.57 10.36
C PRO A 91 -0.72 2.43 9.85
N PHE A 92 -2.05 2.54 9.96
CA PHE A 92 -2.98 1.51 9.50
C PHE A 92 -3.04 1.43 7.97
N LEU A 93 -3.10 2.57 7.28
CA LEU A 93 -3.08 2.58 5.80
C LEU A 93 -1.77 1.97 5.26
N LEU A 94 -0.63 2.35 5.83
CA LEU A 94 0.67 1.83 5.40
C LEU A 94 0.82 0.33 5.69
N SER A 95 0.43 -0.11 6.88
CA SER A 95 0.55 -1.53 7.26
C SER A 95 -0.40 -2.42 6.46
N LEU A 96 -1.62 -1.94 6.15
CA LEU A 96 -2.55 -2.65 5.27
C LEU A 96 -1.94 -2.83 3.87
N VAL A 97 -1.44 -1.76 3.23
CA VAL A 97 -0.82 -1.86 1.90
C VAL A 97 0.40 -2.78 1.92
N ARG A 98 1.28 -2.66 2.92
CA ARG A 98 2.43 -3.56 3.07
C ARG A 98 2.01 -5.02 3.23
N LYS A 99 0.97 -5.29 4.03
CA LYS A 99 0.40 -6.63 4.21
C LYS A 99 -0.11 -7.16 2.87
N THR A 100 -0.93 -6.39 2.14
CA THR A 100 -1.46 -6.78 0.81
C THR A 100 -0.35 -7.09 -0.18
N ILE A 101 0.68 -6.24 -0.29
CA ILE A 101 1.83 -6.51 -1.15
C ILE A 101 2.56 -7.78 -0.69
N SER A 102 2.83 -7.93 0.60
CA SER A 102 3.53 -9.10 1.15
C SER A 102 2.76 -10.41 0.90
N GLU A 103 1.44 -10.39 1.00
CA GLU A 103 0.58 -11.55 0.69
C GLU A 103 0.58 -11.86 -0.80
N THR A 104 0.47 -10.83 -1.64
CA THR A 104 0.47 -10.98 -3.10
C THR A 104 1.79 -11.56 -3.60
N VAL A 105 2.93 -11.02 -3.13
CA VAL A 105 4.25 -11.46 -3.58
C VAL A 105 4.61 -12.87 -3.08
N LYS A 106 4.00 -13.35 -1.98
CA LYS A 106 4.21 -14.71 -1.45
C LYS A 106 3.91 -15.78 -2.51
N LYS A 107 2.91 -15.55 -3.38
CA LYS A 107 2.55 -16.47 -4.47
C LYS A 107 3.66 -16.61 -5.53
N PHE A 108 4.48 -15.58 -5.70
CA PHE A 108 5.55 -15.55 -6.70
C PHE A 108 6.92 -15.94 -6.13
N SER A 109 7.05 -15.99 -4.79
CA SER A 109 8.23 -16.53 -4.10
C SER A 109 9.56 -15.93 -4.62
N ASP A 110 10.51 -16.77 -5.01
CA ASP A 110 11.84 -16.48 -5.52
C ASP A 110 11.85 -15.76 -6.87
N LYS A 111 10.72 -15.77 -7.60
CA LYS A 111 10.57 -15.02 -8.85
C LYS A 111 10.49 -13.51 -8.61
N VAL A 112 10.17 -13.07 -7.40
CA VAL A 112 10.10 -11.65 -7.07
C VAL A 112 11.52 -11.06 -7.04
N LYS A 113 11.81 -10.17 -8.00
CA LYS A 113 13.14 -9.54 -8.13
C LYS A 113 13.20 -8.12 -7.57
N ARG A 114 12.05 -7.49 -7.34
CA ARG A 114 11.98 -6.17 -6.72
C ARG A 114 10.61 -5.94 -6.10
N ILE A 115 10.58 -5.29 -4.93
CA ILE A 115 9.36 -4.74 -4.32
C ILE A 115 9.64 -3.25 -4.03
N HIS A 116 8.69 -2.37 -4.34
CA HIS A 116 8.80 -0.95 -4.06
C HIS A 116 7.42 -0.35 -3.79
N THR A 117 7.16 -0.02 -2.52
CA THR A 117 5.93 0.58 -1.97
C THR A 117 4.66 -0.21 -2.30
N ASP A 118 4.14 -0.02 -3.50
CA ASP A 118 2.85 -0.49 -4.01
C ASP A 118 2.98 -1.35 -5.27
N GLY A 119 4.20 -1.70 -5.67
CA GLY A 119 4.44 -2.54 -6.85
C GLY A 119 5.64 -3.46 -6.70
N PHE A 120 5.70 -4.47 -7.57
CA PHE A 120 6.80 -5.43 -7.62
C PHE A 120 7.10 -5.86 -9.05
N ILE A 121 8.29 -6.42 -9.25
CA ILE A 121 8.72 -7.02 -10.52
C ILE A 121 8.99 -8.49 -10.25
N ILE A 122 8.49 -9.34 -11.14
CA ILE A 122 8.80 -10.77 -11.15
C ILE A 122 9.58 -11.14 -12.41
N SER A 123 10.44 -12.15 -12.30
CA SER A 123 11.07 -12.80 -13.44
C SER A 123 10.25 -13.99 -13.92
N GLY A 124 10.29 -14.28 -15.23
CA GLY A 124 9.64 -15.44 -15.83
C GLY A 124 8.45 -15.04 -16.71
N ASN A 125 8.08 -15.95 -17.61
CA ASN A 125 6.98 -15.79 -18.56
C ASN A 125 5.65 -16.35 -18.01
N ASP A 126 5.49 -16.40 -16.69
CA ASP A 126 4.36 -17.07 -16.06
C ASP A 126 3.01 -16.55 -16.59
N ASP A 127 2.04 -17.46 -16.67
CA ASP A 127 0.61 -17.15 -16.74
C ASP A 127 0.17 -16.44 -15.44
N ILE A 128 0.57 -15.19 -15.29
CA ILE A 128 0.08 -14.31 -14.24
C ILE A 128 -1.42 -14.19 -14.48
N ASN A 129 -2.24 -14.84 -13.65
CA ASN A 129 -3.68 -14.64 -13.68
C ASN A 129 -3.97 -13.14 -13.44
N PRO A 130 -4.44 -12.38 -14.46
CA PRO A 130 -4.67 -10.95 -14.32
C PRO A 130 -5.77 -10.64 -13.31
N GLU A 131 -6.71 -11.56 -13.10
CA GLU A 131 -7.77 -11.41 -12.11
C GLU A 131 -7.22 -11.47 -10.68
N TYR A 132 -6.29 -12.39 -10.41
CA TYR A 132 -5.61 -12.44 -9.10
C TYR A 132 -4.89 -11.11 -8.79
N ILE A 133 -4.21 -10.53 -9.78
CA ILE A 133 -3.53 -9.23 -9.63
C ILE A 133 -4.55 -8.11 -9.34
N ARG A 134 -5.64 -8.05 -10.11
CA ARG A 134 -6.70 -7.03 -9.94
C ARG A 134 -7.41 -7.14 -8.60
N ASN A 135 -7.71 -8.36 -8.14
CA ASN A 135 -8.38 -8.60 -6.86
C ASN A 135 -7.53 -8.14 -5.67
N ASN A 136 -6.21 -8.03 -5.84
CA ASN A 136 -5.28 -7.47 -4.85
C ASN A 136 -5.00 -5.97 -5.06
N GLY A 137 -5.79 -5.28 -5.90
CA GLY A 137 -5.67 -3.84 -6.13
C GLY A 137 -4.49 -3.44 -7.02
N LEU A 138 -3.94 -4.37 -7.79
CA LEU A 138 -2.78 -4.14 -8.66
C LEU A 138 -3.14 -4.27 -10.14
N GLU A 139 -2.25 -3.79 -11.00
CA GLU A 139 -2.36 -3.91 -12.45
C GLU A 139 -0.99 -4.21 -13.09
N ILE A 140 -1.00 -4.92 -14.21
CA ILE A 140 0.23 -5.20 -14.97
C ILE A 140 0.57 -3.96 -15.80
N LYS A 141 1.62 -3.22 -15.40
CA LYS A 141 2.04 -1.99 -16.08
C LYS A 141 2.97 -2.21 -17.27
N LYS A 142 3.89 -3.16 -17.17
CA LYS A 142 4.94 -3.42 -18.18
C LYS A 142 5.27 -4.90 -18.23
N LYS A 143 5.59 -5.39 -19.43
CA LYS A 143 6.17 -6.71 -19.70
C LYS A 143 7.40 -6.51 -20.58
N GLY A 144 8.42 -7.33 -20.39
CA GLY A 144 9.65 -7.25 -21.18
C GLY A 144 10.90 -7.45 -20.33
N LYS A 145 12.05 -7.29 -20.97
CA LYS A 145 13.35 -7.39 -20.30
C LYS A 145 13.61 -6.12 -19.51
N CYS A 146 14.11 -6.28 -18.29
CA CYS A 146 14.56 -5.16 -17.48
C CYS A 146 15.77 -5.53 -16.63
N ILE A 147 16.55 -4.50 -16.29
CA ILE A 147 17.68 -4.58 -15.37
C ILE A 147 17.29 -3.80 -14.12
N VAL A 148 17.18 -4.50 -13.01
CA VAL A 148 16.99 -3.89 -11.68
C VAL A 148 18.37 -3.64 -11.09
N LYS A 149 18.81 -2.37 -11.05
CA LYS A 149 20.07 -2.01 -10.39
C LYS A 149 19.90 -1.88 -8.88
N ASN A 150 18.79 -1.28 -8.45
CA ASN A 150 18.36 -1.19 -7.05
C ASN A 150 16.86 -0.84 -6.99
N CYS A 151 16.32 -0.67 -5.78
CA CYS A 151 14.89 -0.36 -5.59
C CYS A 151 14.42 0.90 -6.33
N ASN A 152 15.27 1.90 -6.54
CA ASN A 152 14.90 3.16 -7.21
C ASN A 152 15.31 3.22 -8.69
N ASN A 153 16.17 2.31 -9.14
CA ASN A 153 16.77 2.34 -10.48
C ASN A 153 16.49 1.05 -11.23
N ILE A 154 15.49 1.12 -12.13
CA ILE A 154 15.11 0.05 -13.05
C ILE A 154 15.27 0.58 -14.47
N LYS A 155 15.98 -0.16 -15.33
CA LYS A 155 16.06 0.12 -16.75
C LYS A 155 15.32 -0.97 -17.52
N TRP A 156 14.25 -0.58 -18.21
CA TRP A 156 13.58 -1.46 -19.15
C TRP A 156 14.34 -1.41 -20.47
N THR A 157 14.72 -2.58 -20.99
CA THR A 157 15.26 -2.70 -22.34
C THR A 157 14.08 -2.99 -23.24
N ASN A 158 13.76 -2.08 -24.15
CA ASN A 158 12.74 -2.32 -25.15
C ASN A 158 13.25 -3.46 -26.04
N ASN A 159 12.64 -4.63 -25.90
CA ASN A 159 12.51 -5.53 -27.02
C ASN A 159 11.10 -5.26 -27.54
N GLU A 160 11.03 -4.97 -28.85
CA GLU A 160 9.86 -4.66 -29.67
C GLU A 160 8.52 -5.22 -29.18
#